data_AF-A0A9Q4G8T9-F1
#
_entry.id   AF-A0A9Q4G8T9-F1
#
_cell.length_a   1.000
_cell.length_b   1.000
_cell.length_c   1.000
_cell.angle_alpha   90.00
_cell.angle_beta   90.00
_cell.angle_gamma   90.00
#
_symmetry.space_group_name_H-M   'P 1'
#
loop_
_entity.id
_entity.type
_entity.pdbx_description
1 polymer ?
#
loop_
_entity_poly.entity_id
_entity_poly.type
_entity_poly.pdbx_seq_one_letter_code
_entity_poly.pdbx_strand_id
1 'polypeptide(L)'
;MYSTAYARPAYNKANQYLAKEILEATPQQLLIKIYDFAIVNCQKHDMVRTNNAIQELINSLSFDRPDVSEISNGLLRLYKFCQDQMRQQNYDIVHKILSELRDTWMSAFEKK
;
A
#
# COMPACT_ATOMS: atom_id res chain seq x y z
N MET A 1 44.60 -12.29 12.28
CA MET A 1 43.73 -13.10 11.38
C MET A 1 42.30 -12.69 11.64
N TYR A 2 41.67 -11.98 10.71
CA TYR A 2 40.28 -11.53 10.84
C TYR A 2 39.33 -12.67 10.47
N SER A 3 38.50 -13.14 11.41
CA SER A 3 37.37 -14.01 11.12
C SER A 3 36.13 -13.14 10.85
N THR A 4 35.80 -12.94 9.59
CA THR A 4 34.50 -12.41 9.16
C THR A 4 33.46 -13.54 9.20
N ALA A 5 32.68 -13.59 10.28
CA ALA A 5 31.48 -14.42 10.32
C ALA A 5 30.41 -13.77 9.41
N TYR A 6 30.22 -14.33 8.22
CA TYR A 6 29.06 -14.02 7.38
C TYR A 6 27.81 -14.48 8.11
N ALA A 7 27.06 -13.53 8.70
CA ALA A 7 25.72 -13.77 9.17
C ALA A 7 24.86 -14.22 7.98
N ARG A 8 24.52 -15.51 7.93
CA ARG A 8 23.50 -16.01 6.99
C ARG A 8 22.17 -15.33 7.35
N PRO A 9 21.46 -14.71 6.40
CA PRO A 9 20.15 -14.17 6.70
C PRO A 9 19.26 -15.35 7.08
N ALA A 10 18.69 -15.30 8.28
CA ALA A 10 17.68 -16.27 8.70
C ALA A 10 16.53 -16.19 7.68
N TYR A 11 16.44 -17.19 6.80
CA TYR A 11 15.33 -17.35 5.89
C TYR A 11 14.10 -17.62 6.75
N ASN A 12 13.38 -16.55 7.07
CA ASN A 12 12.39 -16.53 8.12
C ASN A 12 11.16 -17.32 7.63
N LYS A 13 10.81 -18.43 8.27
CA LYS A 13 9.63 -19.24 7.87
C LYS A 13 8.35 -18.41 7.82
N ALA A 14 8.24 -17.36 8.63
CA ALA A 14 7.17 -16.36 8.57
C ALA A 14 7.06 -15.68 7.18
N ASN A 15 8.20 -15.42 6.52
CA ASN A 15 8.21 -14.88 5.16
C ASN A 15 7.73 -15.89 4.12
N GLN A 16 7.90 -17.20 4.34
CA GLN A 16 7.42 -18.22 3.41
C GLN A 16 5.90 -18.36 3.46
N TYR A 17 5.30 -18.33 4.65
CA TYR A 17 3.83 -18.32 4.79
C TYR A 17 3.22 -17.05 4.22
N LEU A 18 3.81 -15.88 4.52
CA LEU A 18 3.35 -14.62 3.97
C LEU A 18 3.49 -14.58 2.44
N ALA A 19 4.59 -15.08 1.89
CA ALA A 19 4.78 -15.17 0.44
C ALA A 19 3.74 -16.07 -0.21
N LYS A 20 3.44 -17.23 0.40
CA LYS A 20 2.39 -18.13 -0.08
C LYS A 20 1.01 -17.44 -0.07
N GLU A 21 0.68 -16.76 1.03
CA GLU A 21 -0.57 -16.01 1.14
C GLU A 21 -0.69 -14.91 0.07
N ILE A 22 0.41 -14.21 -0.23
CA ILE A 22 0.44 -13.20 -1.31
C ILE A 22 0.24 -13.85 -2.69
N LEU A 23 0.88 -14.99 -2.94
CA LEU A 23 0.77 -15.70 -4.23
C LEU A 23 -0.65 -16.26 -4.46
N GLU A 24 -1.35 -16.62 -3.39
CA GLU A 24 -2.71 -17.16 -3.43
C GLU A 24 -3.80 -16.07 -3.30
N ALA A 25 -3.40 -14.81 -3.05
CA ALA A 25 -4.33 -13.71 -2.82
C ALA A 25 -5.05 -13.26 -4.10
N THR A 26 -6.33 -12.91 -3.96
CA THR A 26 -7.10 -12.28 -5.03
C THR A 26 -6.62 -10.83 -5.25
N PRO A 27 -6.87 -10.22 -6.43
CA PRO A 27 -6.55 -8.82 -6.67
C PRO A 27 -7.14 -7.86 -5.61
N GLN A 28 -8.34 -8.14 -5.12
CA GLN A 28 -8.99 -7.38 -4.06
C GLN A 28 -8.22 -7.50 -2.73
N GLN A 29 -7.78 -8.71 -2.37
CA GLN A 29 -6.99 -8.93 -1.17
C GLN A 29 -5.62 -8.25 -1.26
N LEU A 30 -4.98 -8.29 -2.44
CA LEU A 30 -3.72 -7.59 -2.69
C LEU A 30 -3.89 -6.07 -2.55
N LEU A 31 -4.98 -5.50 -3.09
CA LEU A 31 -5.29 -4.08 -2.93
C LEU A 31 -5.35 -3.68 -1.45
N ILE A 32 -6.13 -4.41 -0.65
CA ILE A 32 -6.25 -4.13 0.80
C ILE A 32 -4.90 -4.27 1.50
N LYS A 33 -4.08 -5.27 1.16
CA LYS A 33 -2.74 -5.44 1.73
C LYS A 33 -1.81 -4.25 1.44
N ILE A 34 -1.89 -3.65 0.24
CA ILE A 34 -1.11 -2.45 -0.08
C ILE A 34 -1.58 -1.26 0.78
N TYR A 35 -2.89 -1.09 0.97
CA TYR A 35 -3.43 -0.07 1.88
C TYR A 35 -2.97 -0.29 3.34
N ASP A 36 -3.08 -1.51 3.85
CA ASP A 36 -2.63 -1.86 5.22
C ASP A 36 -1.15 -1.54 5.40
N PHE A 37 -0.33 -1.89 4.40
CA PHE A 37 1.10 -1.57 4.41
C PHE A 37 1.33 -0.05 4.39
N ALA A 38 0.62 0.72 3.56
CA ALA A 38 0.73 2.17 3.53
C ALA A 38 0.34 2.80 4.87
N ILE A 39 -0.77 2.38 5.46
CA ILE A 39 -1.30 2.88 6.74
C ILE A 39 -0.32 2.60 7.88
N VAL A 40 0.18 1.36 8.01
CA VAL A 40 1.12 0.98 9.08
C VAL A 40 2.43 1.78 8.98
N ASN A 41 2.94 2.01 7.78
CA ASN A 41 4.17 2.80 7.61
C ASN A 41 3.89 4.30 7.80
N CYS A 42 2.70 4.79 7.46
CA CYS A 42 2.27 6.16 7.73
C CYS A 42 2.26 6.44 9.24
N GLN A 43 1.68 5.53 10.04
CA GLN A 43 1.68 5.60 11.52
C GLN A 43 3.09 5.59 12.12
N LYS A 44 4.04 4.94 11.43
CA LYS A 44 5.47 4.93 11.82
C LYS A 44 6.25 6.13 11.33
N HIS A 45 5.59 7.07 10.64
CA HIS A 45 6.21 8.22 9.98
C HIS A 45 7.28 7.81 8.94
N ASP A 46 7.18 6.59 8.39
CA ASP A 46 8.09 6.11 7.35
C ASP A 46 7.58 6.61 5.98
N MET A 47 8.04 7.81 5.62
CA MET A 47 7.68 8.48 4.37
C MET A 47 8.02 7.63 3.14
N VAL A 48 9.18 6.97 3.14
CA VAL A 48 9.67 6.23 1.96
C VAL A 48 8.78 5.03 1.71
N ARG A 49 8.52 4.21 2.73
CA ARG A 49 7.67 3.02 2.58
C ARG A 49 6.22 3.37 2.27
N THR A 50 5.69 4.40 2.92
CA THR A 50 4.33 4.89 2.65
C THR A 50 4.20 5.36 1.20
N ASN A 51 5.12 6.19 0.72
CA ASN A 51 5.06 6.73 -0.65
C ASN A 51 5.27 5.66 -1.72
N ASN A 52 6.11 4.64 -1.46
CA ASN A 52 6.26 3.49 -2.35
C ASN A 52 4.95 2.71 -2.45
N ALA A 53 4.27 2.47 -1.32
CA ALA A 53 2.98 1.78 -1.32
C ALA A 53 1.90 2.57 -2.08
N ILE A 54 1.84 3.89 -1.86
CA ILE A 54 0.94 4.77 -2.62
C ILE A 54 1.29 4.76 -4.12
N GLN A 55 2.57 4.66 -4.47
CA GLN A 55 2.99 4.56 -5.87
C GLN A 55 2.48 3.26 -6.52
N GLU A 56 2.50 2.13 -5.81
CA GLU A 56 1.91 0.89 -6.32
C GLU A 56 0.39 1.02 -6.51
N LEU A 57 -0.32 1.70 -5.60
CA LEU A 57 -1.75 2.01 -5.79
C LEU A 57 -1.97 2.85 -7.05
N ILE A 58 -1.14 3.87 -7.31
CA ILE A 58 -1.19 4.68 -8.53
C ILE A 58 -0.97 3.81 -9.78
N ASN A 59 0.04 2.94 -9.75
CA ASN A 59 0.38 2.07 -10.88
C ASN A 59 -0.75 1.07 -11.19
N SER A 60 -1.56 0.72 -10.19
CA SER A 60 -2.69 -0.21 -10.34
C SER A 60 -3.97 0.41 -10.92
N LEU A 61 -4.02 1.74 -11.09
CA LEU A 61 -5.19 2.43 -11.63
C LEU A 61 -5.42 2.06 -13.12
N SER A 62 -6.66 1.72 -13.47
CA SER A 62 -7.07 1.45 -14.87
C SER A 62 -7.69 2.69 -15.50
N PHE A 63 -7.34 2.94 -16.76
CA PHE A 63 -7.87 4.03 -17.58
C PHE A 63 -8.52 3.52 -18.87
N ASP A 64 -8.81 2.22 -18.94
CA ASP A 64 -9.19 1.52 -20.16
C ASP A 64 -10.61 1.84 -20.63
N ARG A 65 -11.48 2.31 -19.72
CA ARG A 65 -12.86 2.68 -20.02
C ARG A 65 -13.21 4.05 -19.47
N PRO A 66 -14.09 4.83 -20.15
CA PRO A 66 -14.46 6.17 -19.71
C PRO A 66 -15.07 6.22 -18.30
N ASP A 67 -15.93 5.25 -17.95
CA ASP A 67 -16.59 5.14 -16.64
C ASP A 67 -15.60 4.92 -15.49
N VAL A 68 -14.54 4.15 -15.74
CA VAL A 68 -13.49 3.86 -14.75
C VAL A 68 -12.46 4.98 -14.70
N SER A 69 -12.16 5.60 -15.85
CA SER A 69 -11.14 6.65 -15.98
C SER A 69 -11.44 7.87 -15.10
N GLU A 70 -12.71 8.27 -14.95
CA GLU A 70 -13.07 9.39 -14.09
C GLU A 70 -12.70 9.12 -12.61
N ILE A 71 -13.05 7.93 -12.12
CA ILE A 71 -12.73 7.49 -10.75
C ILE A 71 -11.21 7.39 -10.58
N SER A 72 -10.52 6.76 -11.54
CA SER A 72 -9.06 6.62 -11.52
C SER A 72 -8.35 7.98 -11.50
N ASN A 73 -8.84 8.97 -12.23
CA ASN A 73 -8.30 10.33 -12.19
C ASN A 73 -8.51 11.00 -10.82
N GLY A 74 -9.65 10.77 -10.17
CA GLY A 74 -9.91 11.22 -8.81
C GLY A 74 -8.92 10.61 -7.80
N LEU A 75 -8.78 9.29 -7.85
CA LEU A 75 -7.84 8.54 -6.99
C LEU A 75 -6.38 8.95 -7.23
N LEU A 76 -5.99 9.13 -8.49
CA LEU A 76 -4.64 9.59 -8.84
C LEU A 76 -4.30 10.93 -8.19
N ARG A 77 -5.23 11.90 -8.22
CA ARG A 77 -5.02 13.20 -7.58
C ARG A 77 -4.93 13.06 -6.06
N LEU A 78 -5.79 12.25 -5.45
CA LEU A 78 -5.81 12.03 -4.02
C LEU A 78 -4.53 11.32 -3.52
N TYR A 79 -4.04 10.33 -4.27
CA TYR A 79 -2.78 9.65 -3.97
C TYR A 79 -1.57 10.56 -4.09
N LYS A 80 -1.49 11.39 -5.14
CA LYS A 80 -0.43 12.40 -5.27
C LYS A 80 -0.48 13.39 -4.11
N PHE A 81 -1.67 13.85 -3.73
CA PHE A 81 -1.85 14.67 -2.55
C PHE A 81 -1.32 13.99 -1.28
N CYS A 82 -1.64 12.71 -1.05
CA CYS A 82 -1.09 11.96 0.08
C CYS A 82 0.44 11.90 0.06
N GLN A 83 1.06 11.64 -1.10
CA GLN A 83 2.53 11.64 -1.22
C GLN A 83 3.13 13.00 -0.88
N ASP A 84 2.50 14.09 -1.30
CA ASP A 84 2.92 15.46 -0.98
C ASP A 84 2.76 15.78 0.52
N GLN A 85 1.66 15.34 1.13
CA GLN A 85 1.42 15.49 2.57
C GLN A 85 2.42 14.69 3.42
N MET A 86 2.80 13.48 2.98
CA MET A 86 3.85 12.70 3.63
C MET A 86 5.20 13.44 3.63
N ARG A 87 5.55 14.14 2.55
CA ARG A 87 6.78 14.96 2.47
C ARG A 87 6.71 16.18 3.40
N GLN A 88 5.50 16.70 3.62
CA GLN A 88 5.24 17.81 4.54
C GLN A 88 5.08 17.35 6.00
N GLN A 89 5.27 16.06 6.30
CA GLN A 89 5.11 15.47 7.63
C GLN A 89 3.68 15.57 8.19
N ASN A 90 2.69 15.77 7.32
CA ASN A 90 1.28 15.79 7.69
C ASN A 90 0.74 14.35 7.72
N TYR A 91 1.17 13.56 8.69
CA TYR A 91 0.88 12.11 8.73
C TYR A 91 -0.59 11.81 9.04
N ASP A 92 -1.22 12.58 9.92
CA ASP A 92 -2.61 12.33 10.37
C ASP A 92 -3.63 12.43 9.23
N ILE A 93 -3.46 13.42 8.34
CA ILE A 93 -4.33 13.58 7.18
C ILE A 93 -4.15 12.43 6.18
N VAL A 94 -2.91 11.98 5.96
CA VAL A 94 -2.63 10.84 5.07
C VAL A 94 -3.23 9.56 5.66
N HIS A 95 -3.00 9.32 6.95
CA HIS A 95 -3.56 8.18 7.66
C HIS A 95 -5.09 8.13 7.55
N LYS A 96 -5.76 9.27 7.80
CA LYS A 96 -7.22 9.37 7.69
C LYS A 96 -7.71 9.01 6.29
N ILE A 97 -7.15 9.65 5.27
CA ILE A 97 -7.56 9.42 3.87
C ILE A 97 -7.36 7.96 3.46
N LEU A 98 -6.19 7.39 3.73
CA LEU A 98 -5.90 6.01 3.35
C LEU A 98 -6.79 5.01 4.09
N SER A 99 -7.10 5.26 5.37
CA SER A 99 -7.99 4.41 6.16
C SER A 99 -9.43 4.45 5.63
N GLU A 100 -9.98 5.64 5.38
CA GLU A 100 -11.34 5.79 4.85
C GLU A 100 -11.49 5.14 3.46
N LEU A 101 -10.48 5.28 2.59
CA LEU A 101 -10.49 4.62 1.28
C LEU A 101 -10.43 3.10 1.40
N ARG A 102 -9.57 2.56 2.27
CA ARG A 102 -9.48 1.12 2.54
C ARG A 102 -10.83 0.56 2.99
N ASP A 103 -11.47 1.23 3.94
CA ASP A 103 -12.78 0.81 4.48
C ASP A 103 -13.88 0.90 3.41
N THR A 104 -13.80 1.90 2.53
CA THR A 104 -14.68 2.03 1.36
C THR A 104 -14.51 0.85 0.40
N TRP A 105 -13.28 0.45 0.10
CA TRP A 105 -13.01 -0.71 -0.77
C TRP A 105 -13.50 -2.01 -0.15
N MET A 106 -13.25 -2.23 1.14
CA MET A 106 -13.79 -3.39 1.86
C MET A 106 -15.31 -3.45 1.75
N SER A 107 -16.00 -2.33 2.03
CA SER A 107 -17.45 -2.23 1.92
C SER A 107 -17.96 -2.49 0.50
N ALA A 108 -17.22 -2.05 -0.52
CA ALA A 108 -17.56 -2.29 -1.92
C ALA A 108 -17.38 -3.77 -2.32
N PHE A 109 -16.43 -4.48 -1.71
CA PHE A 109 -16.20 -5.90 -1.96
C PHE A 109 -17.22 -6.79 -1.24
N GLU A 110 -17.74 -6.37 -0.09
CA GLU A 110 -18.79 -7.10 0.63
C GLU A 110 -20.17 -7.01 -0.04
N LYS A 111 -20.46 -5.92 -0.74
CA LYS A 111 -21.75 -5.68 -1.41
C LYS A 111 -21.90 -6.38 -2.76
N LYS A 112 -21.08 -7.40 -3.04
CA LYS A 112 -21.00 -8.08 -4.34
C LYS A 112 -21.58 -9.47 -4.33
#